data_AF-A0A4Q3SNX6-F1
#
_entry.id   AF-A0A4Q3SNX6-F1
#
_cell.length_a   1.000
_cell.length_b   1.000
_cell.length_c   1.000
_cell.angle_alpha   90.00
_cell.angle_beta   90.00
_cell.angle_gamma   90.00
#
_symmetry.space_group_name_H-M   'P 1'
#
loop_
_entity.id
_entity.type
_entity.pdbx_description
1 polymer ?
#
loop_
_entity_poly.entity_id
_entity_poly.type
_entity_poly.pdbx_seq_one_letter_code
_entity_poly.pdbx_strand_id
1 'polypeptide(L)'
;MKKMKLALVALGISTTALFSFDALQSNSIKGTVTPADKAVRAWAVSPTDTLRADIQGGVFEIKDVKAGTYSVIIEAQEPYANTRKKDVVVDAQQATTDVGEIKLSQK
;
A
#
# COMPACT_ATOMS: atom_id res chain seq x y z
N MET A 1 -29.76 35.78 -26.26
CA MET A 1 -30.07 34.83 -25.16
C MET A 1 -29.91 33.34 -25.51
N LYS A 2 -30.18 32.85 -26.74
CA LYS A 2 -30.06 31.42 -27.07
C LYS A 2 -28.63 30.85 -26.97
N LYS A 3 -27.61 31.61 -27.41
CA LYS A 3 -26.19 31.20 -27.31
C LYS A 3 -25.65 31.22 -25.87
N MET A 4 -26.14 32.13 -25.03
CA MET A 4 -25.85 32.18 -23.60
C MET A 4 -26.40 30.96 -22.86
N LYS A 5 -27.64 30.55 -23.17
CA LYS A 5 -28.24 29.32 -22.61
C LYS A 5 -27.45 28.07 -23.02
N LEU A 6 -26.97 28.02 -24.27
CA LEU A 6 -26.15 26.90 -24.77
C LEU A 6 -24.78 26.85 -24.09
N ALA A 7 -24.14 28.00 -23.88
CA ALA A 7 -22.87 28.09 -23.15
C ALA A 7 -23.04 27.68 -21.67
N LEU A 8 -24.16 28.06 -21.04
CA LEU A 8 -24.44 27.68 -19.64
C LEU A 8 -24.66 26.16 -19.48
N VAL A 9 -25.31 25.52 -20.46
CA VAL A 9 -25.48 24.06 -20.49
C VAL A 9 -24.14 23.35 -20.71
N ALA A 10 -23.29 23.87 -21.61
CA ALA A 10 -21.96 23.32 -21.86
C ALA A 10 -21.04 23.43 -20.61
N LEU A 11 -21.11 24.55 -19.89
CA LEU A 11 -20.39 24.70 -18.61
C LEU A 11 -20.93 23.75 -17.53
N GLY A 12 -22.25 23.53 -17.46
CA GLY A 12 -22.86 22.63 -16.49
C GLY A 12 -22.51 21.15 -16.67
N ILE A 13 -22.24 20.71 -17.90
CA ILE A 13 -21.81 19.31 -18.18
C ILE A 13 -20.31 19.14 -17.88
N SER A 14 -19.50 20.18 -18.02
CA SER A 14 -18.05 20.11 -17.76
C SER A 14 -17.70 19.91 -16.27
N THR A 15 -18.54 20.39 -15.35
CA THR A 15 -18.23 20.35 -13.91
C THR A 15 -18.38 18.96 -13.28
N THR A 16 -19.12 18.03 -13.87
CA THR A 16 -19.25 16.65 -13.33
C THR A 16 -18.04 15.77 -13.64
N ALA A 17 -17.21 16.12 -14.62
CA ALA A 17 -15.99 15.40 -14.95
C ALA A 17 -14.83 15.66 -13.97
N LEU A 18 -14.92 16.70 -13.13
CA LEU A 18 -13.83 17.14 -12.26
C LEU A 18 -13.79 16.44 -10.89
N PHE A 19 -14.79 15.62 -10.55
CA PHE A 19 -14.92 14.96 -9.24
C PHE A 19 -14.70 13.45 -9.26
N SER A 20 -14.08 12.88 -10.30
CA SER A 20 -13.78 11.45 -10.36
C SER A 20 -12.52 11.04 -9.57
N PHE A 21 -11.86 11.97 -8.89
CA PHE A 21 -10.67 11.66 -8.10
C PHE A 21 -11.09 11.37 -6.66
N ASP A 22 -11.09 10.09 -6.28
CA ASP A 22 -11.01 9.73 -4.86
C ASP A 22 -9.76 10.40 -4.29
N ALA A 23 -9.92 11.06 -3.12
CA ALA A 23 -8.78 11.60 -2.41
C ALA A 23 -7.75 10.48 -2.22
N LEU A 24 -6.52 10.67 -2.70
CA LEU A 24 -5.42 9.71 -2.58
C LEU A 24 -5.11 9.50 -1.09
N GLN A 25 -5.84 8.60 -0.44
CA GLN A 25 -5.53 8.11 0.89
C GLN A 25 -4.35 7.15 0.74
N SER A 26 -3.14 7.71 0.80
CA SER A 26 -1.91 6.95 0.75
C SER A 26 -1.63 6.34 2.13
N ASN A 27 -2.23 5.19 2.43
CA ASN A 27 -1.85 4.47 3.65
C ASN A 27 -0.54 3.70 3.40
N SER A 28 0.19 3.40 4.47
CA SER A 28 1.41 2.60 4.40
C SER A 28 1.40 1.42 5.36
N ILE A 29 2.16 0.39 5.03
CA ILE A 29 2.50 -0.71 5.94
C ILE A 29 4.00 -0.61 6.24
N LYS A 30 4.38 -0.50 7.50
CA LYS A 30 5.78 -0.44 7.93
C LYS A 30 6.12 -1.53 8.93
N GLY A 31 7.38 -1.89 9.00
CA GLY A 31 7.88 -2.82 10.00
C GLY A 31 9.40 -2.96 9.93
N THR A 32 9.91 -3.83 10.80
CA THR A 32 11.32 -4.20 10.84
C THR A 32 11.50 -5.69 10.63
N VAL A 33 12.69 -6.09 10.18
CA VAL A 33 13.05 -7.47 9.92
C VAL A 33 14.37 -7.80 10.61
N THR A 34 14.39 -8.97 11.26
CA THR A 34 15.58 -9.50 11.92
C THR A 34 15.88 -10.92 11.42
N PRO A 35 17.12 -11.23 10.99
CA PRO A 35 18.25 -10.32 10.82
C PRO A 35 18.12 -9.42 9.58
N ALA A 36 18.56 -8.16 9.72
CA ALA A 36 18.37 -7.10 8.74
C ALA A 36 19.07 -7.36 7.39
N ASP A 37 20.24 -7.98 7.41
CA ASP A 37 21.09 -8.25 6.23
C ASP A 37 20.60 -9.42 5.38
N LYS A 38 19.59 -10.16 5.86
CA LYS A 38 19.04 -11.33 5.17
C LYS A 38 17.69 -11.07 4.53
N ALA A 39 17.18 -9.85 4.62
CA ALA A 39 15.90 -9.44 4.07
C ALA A 39 16.11 -8.63 2.78
N VAL A 40 15.38 -8.96 1.72
CA VAL A 40 15.52 -8.33 0.39
C VAL A 40 14.37 -7.37 0.14
N ARG A 41 13.14 -7.88 0.22
CA ARG A 41 11.92 -7.13 -0.12
C ARG A 41 10.77 -7.50 0.81
N ALA A 42 9.94 -6.50 1.07
CA ALA A 42 8.65 -6.69 1.71
C ALA A 42 7.55 -6.61 0.65
N TRP A 43 6.64 -7.57 0.68
CA TRP A 43 5.48 -7.65 -0.20
C TRP A 43 4.21 -7.54 0.63
N ALA A 44 3.25 -6.75 0.17
CA ALA A 44 1.89 -6.74 0.70
C ALA A 44 0.96 -7.33 -0.36
N VAL A 45 0.38 -8.48 -0.07
CA VAL A 45 -0.48 -9.23 -0.99
C VAL A 45 -1.90 -9.29 -0.45
N SER A 46 -2.85 -8.79 -1.23
CA SER A 46 -4.29 -8.98 -1.00
C SER A 46 -4.90 -9.78 -2.17
N PRO A 47 -6.19 -10.16 -2.12
CA PRO A 47 -6.84 -10.84 -3.24
C PRO A 47 -6.86 -10.02 -4.55
N THR A 48 -6.78 -8.69 -4.45
CA THR A 48 -6.96 -7.78 -5.58
C THR A 48 -5.72 -6.95 -5.91
N ASP A 49 -4.72 -6.93 -5.02
CA ASP A 49 -3.57 -6.04 -5.15
C ASP A 49 -2.29 -6.71 -4.65
N THR A 50 -1.16 -6.29 -5.20
CA THR A 50 0.17 -6.72 -4.77
C THR A 50 1.13 -5.56 -4.86
N LEU A 51 1.63 -5.13 -3.70
CA LEU A 51 2.54 -4.01 -3.55
C LEU A 51 3.88 -4.52 -2.98
N ARG A 52 4.95 -3.78 -3.21
CA ARG A 52 6.28 -4.13 -2.71
C ARG A 52 7.10 -2.92 -2.33
N ALA A 53 8.05 -3.13 -1.43
CA ALA A 53 9.11 -2.18 -1.11
C ALA A 53 10.42 -2.95 -0.87
N ASP A 54 11.54 -2.31 -1.21
CA ASP A 54 12.86 -2.83 -0.85
C ASP A 54 13.09 -2.66 0.66
N ILE A 55 13.81 -3.59 1.27
CA ILE A 55 14.18 -3.54 2.68
C ILE A 55 15.57 -2.92 2.80
N GLN A 56 15.70 -1.84 3.57
CA GLN A 56 16.97 -1.17 3.80
C GLN A 56 17.29 -1.17 5.29
N GLY A 57 18.45 -1.76 5.66
CA GLY A 57 18.85 -1.85 7.07
C GLY A 57 17.84 -2.60 7.95
N GLY A 58 17.09 -3.55 7.38
CA GLY A 58 16.03 -4.27 8.08
C GLY A 58 14.74 -3.47 8.27
N VAL A 59 14.60 -2.28 7.69
CA VAL A 59 13.39 -1.47 7.76
C VAL A 59 12.69 -1.46 6.41
N PHE A 60 11.37 -1.53 6.41
CA PHE A 60 10.57 -1.38 5.20
C PHE A 60 9.35 -0.50 5.42
N GLU A 61 8.93 0.16 4.34
CA GLU A 61 7.67 0.86 4.26
C GLU A 61 7.07 0.65 2.87
N ILE A 62 5.93 -0.05 2.81
CA ILE A 62 5.14 -0.23 1.60
C ILE A 62 4.12 0.91 1.58
N LYS A 63 4.22 1.79 0.58
CA LYS A 63 3.37 2.97 0.42
C LYS A 63 2.19 2.69 -0.51
N ASP A 64 1.26 3.64 -0.55
CA ASP A 64 0.08 3.63 -1.43
C ASP A 64 -0.77 2.36 -1.28
N VAL A 65 -0.81 1.85 -0.04
CA VAL A 65 -1.60 0.68 0.32
C VAL A 65 -3.04 1.11 0.54
N LYS A 66 -3.97 0.48 -0.16
CA LYS A 66 -5.40 0.73 0.03
C LYS A 66 -5.86 0.12 1.34
N ALA A 67 -6.94 0.65 1.91
CA ALA A 67 -7.60 0.02 3.04
C ALA A 67 -8.05 -1.41 2.69
N GLY A 68 -7.82 -2.36 3.59
CA GLY A 68 -8.11 -3.77 3.34
C GLY A 68 -7.22 -4.72 4.15
N THR A 69 -7.37 -6.02 3.88
CA THR A 69 -6.59 -7.07 4.55
C THR A 69 -5.50 -7.61 3.65
N TYR A 70 -4.27 -7.61 4.16
CA TYR A 70 -3.08 -8.04 3.44
C TYR A 70 -2.35 -9.17 4.16
N SER A 71 -1.67 -10.00 3.39
CA SER A 71 -0.54 -10.81 3.85
C SER A 71 0.76 -10.07 3.57
N VAL A 72 1.53 -9.79 4.61
CA VAL A 72 2.89 -9.25 4.47
C VAL A 72 3.87 -10.41 4.35
N ILE A 73 4.65 -10.43 3.28
CA ILE A 73 5.64 -11.47 3.00
C ILE A 73 7.01 -10.80 2.95
N ILE A 74 7.94 -11.32 3.73
CA ILE A 74 9.34 -10.93 3.67
C ILE A 74 10.08 -11.94 2.80
N GLU A 75 10.61 -11.44 1.68
CA GLU A 75 11.52 -12.15 0.81
C GLU A 75 12.92 -12.12 1.43
N ALA A 76 13.45 -13.30 1.75
CA ALA A 76 14.72 -13.47 2.41
C ALA A 76 15.78 -14.07 1.47
N GLN A 77 17.05 -13.83 1.79
CA GLN A 77 18.19 -14.50 1.14
C GLN A 77 18.48 -15.84 1.83
N GLU A 78 19.04 -16.79 1.09
CA GLU A 78 19.55 -18.03 1.69
C GLU A 78 20.59 -17.72 2.79
N PRO A 79 20.63 -18.51 3.88
CA PRO A 79 19.86 -19.74 4.18
C PRO A 79 18.50 -19.49 4.86
N TYR A 80 17.94 -18.28 4.81
CA TYR A 80 16.68 -17.94 5.49
C TYR A 80 15.46 -18.26 4.63
N ALA A 81 14.36 -18.64 5.28
CA ALA A 81 13.06 -18.84 4.65
C ALA A 81 12.30 -17.52 4.55
N ASN A 82 11.49 -17.40 3.50
CA ASN A 82 10.52 -16.30 3.39
C ASN A 82 9.49 -16.42 4.52
N THR A 83 9.24 -15.33 5.23
CA THR A 83 8.26 -15.30 6.33
C THR A 83 6.99 -14.60 5.87
N ARG A 84 5.83 -15.12 6.28
CA ARG A 84 4.52 -14.51 6.00
C ARG A 84 3.80 -14.14 7.30
N LYS A 85 3.43 -12.87 7.43
CA LYS A 85 2.48 -12.38 8.43
C LYS A 85 1.12 -12.20 7.77
N LYS A 86 0.12 -12.95 8.23
CA LYS A 86 -1.25 -12.89 7.71
C LYS A 86 -2.06 -11.82 8.44
N ASP A 87 -3.22 -11.52 7.88
CA ASP A 87 -4.29 -10.75 8.53
C ASP A 87 -3.85 -9.34 8.99
N VAL A 88 -2.99 -8.70 8.20
CA VAL A 88 -2.60 -7.30 8.41
C VAL A 88 -3.73 -6.42 7.89
N VAL A 89 -4.44 -5.75 8.80
CA VAL A 89 -5.55 -4.86 8.49
C VAL A 89 -5.03 -3.44 8.31
N VAL A 90 -5.22 -2.89 7.11
CA VAL A 90 -4.97 -1.49 6.79
C VAL A 90 -6.28 -0.74 6.89
N ASP A 91 -6.36 0.17 7.85
CA ASP A 91 -7.52 0.99 8.11
C ASP A 91 -7.50 2.25 7.22
N ALA A 92 -8.66 2.72 6.75
CA ALA A 92 -8.74 3.89 5.88
C ALA A 92 -8.40 5.19 6.63
N GLN A 93 -8.73 5.28 7.91
CA GLN A 93 -8.52 6.43 8.76
C GLN A 93 -7.09 6.47 9.34
N GLN A 94 -6.32 5.39 9.21
CA GLN A 94 -4.94 5.30 9.70
C GLN A 94 -3.92 5.39 8.57
N ALA A 95 -3.11 6.46 8.58
CA ALA A 95 -2.07 6.68 7.58
C ALA A 95 -1.01 5.56 7.53
N THR A 96 -0.73 4.90 8.65
CA THR A 96 0.34 3.90 8.72
C THR A 96 -0.03 2.73 9.62
N THR A 97 0.06 1.52 9.07
CA THR A 97 -0.11 0.26 9.78
C THR A 97 1.27 -0.31 10.13
N ASP A 98 1.59 -0.35 11.42
CA ASP A 98 2.85 -0.93 11.89
C ASP A 98 2.67 -2.43 12.17
N VAL A 99 3.48 -3.26 11.50
CA VAL A 99 3.48 -4.71 11.71
C VAL A 99 4.55 -5.18 12.68
N GLY A 100 5.32 -4.28 13.28
CA GLY A 100 6.37 -4.56 14.24
C GLY A 100 7.54 -5.32 13.63
N GLU A 101 8.24 -6.07 14.47
CA GLU A 101 9.38 -6.89 14.08
C GLU A 101 8.93 -8.24 13.48
N ILE A 102 9.49 -8.57 12.32
CA ILE A 102 9.33 -9.87 11.67
C ILE A 102 10.66 -10.61 11.73
N LYS A 103 10.68 -11.75 12.42
CA LYS A 103 11.87 -12.59 12.53
C LYS A 103 11.92 -13.60 11.39
N LEU A 104 13.04 -13.64 10.69
CA LEU A 104 13.31 -14.66 9.68
C LEU A 104 13.77 -15.94 10.38
N SER A 105 13.31 -17.07 9.86
CA SER A 105 13.73 -18.39 10.33
C SER A 105 14.73 -18.98 9.34
N GLN A 106 15.79 -19.61 9.83
CA GLN A 106 16.67 -20.40 8.98
C GLN A 106 15.93 -21.62 8.46
N LYS A 107 16.25 -22.04 7.23
CA LYS A 107 15.78 -23.28 6.64
C LYS A 107 16.48 -24.48 7.23
#